data_AF-A0A7S1RKB1-F1
#
_entry.id   AF-A0A7S1RKB1-F1
#
_cell.length_a   1.000
_cell.length_b   1.000
_cell.length_c   1.000
_cell.angle_alpha   90.00
_cell.angle_beta   90.00
_cell.angle_gamma   90.00
#
_symmetry.space_group_name_H-M   'P 1'
#
loop_
_entity.id
_entity.type
_entity.pdbx_description
1 polymer ?
#
loop_
_entity_poly.entity_id
_entity_poly.type
_entity_poly.pdbx_seq_one_letter_code
_entity_poly.pdbx_strand_id
1 'polypeptide(L)'
;VKQMPELVLGSVKSNVAHAKEAAGAVALIKALLNSQLGSASPNCHLRVLNPHLDTRGLEDLALINSEPIGQVGVGCSFTSVVSHGYGGSNSQALVWNTTSGFQKVEAQATPLQREVVFWPGGGGELEDEATDCQAYHIVGSWTKWEDPEEMEDEGDGTFGFTVTLGENNFEQFQILLDGDSQRVLHPGQSWGAKNGPVLGPNDTPTAGASAWAID
;
A
#
# COMPACT_ATOMS: atom_id res chain seq x y z
N VAL A 1 -18.55 38.48 14.10
CA VAL A 1 -18.14 37.05 14.01
C VAL A 1 -18.68 36.56 12.68
N LYS A 2 -17.81 36.19 11.73
CA LYS A 2 -18.26 35.72 10.41
C LYS A 2 -19.00 34.39 10.64
N GLN A 3 -20.27 34.35 10.30
CA GLN A 3 -21.10 33.15 10.42
C GLN A 3 -20.46 32.07 9.54
N MET A 4 -20.17 30.89 10.09
CA MET A 4 -19.65 29.81 9.27
C MET A 4 -20.73 29.39 8.27
N PRO A 5 -20.38 29.17 6.99
CA PRO A 5 -21.32 28.72 5.98
C PRO A 5 -21.98 27.40 6.40
N GLU A 6 -23.26 27.26 6.08
CA GLU A 6 -24.13 26.20 6.62
C GLU A 6 -23.84 24.82 6.02
N LEU A 7 -23.11 24.74 4.89
CA LEU A 7 -22.78 23.49 4.21
C LEU A 7 -21.26 23.29 4.11
N VAL A 8 -20.78 22.08 4.43
CA VAL A 8 -19.39 21.68 4.19
C VAL A 8 -19.33 20.69 3.04
N LEU A 9 -18.47 20.96 2.06
CA LEU A 9 -18.29 20.16 0.86
C LEU A 9 -16.94 19.44 0.88
N GLY A 10 -16.98 18.14 0.60
CA GLY A 10 -15.76 17.37 0.43
C GLY A 10 -15.97 16.04 -0.25
N SER A 11 -14.86 15.42 -0.62
CA SER A 11 -14.80 14.12 -1.27
C SER A 11 -13.95 13.16 -0.46
N VAL A 12 -14.34 11.88 -0.37
CA VAL A 12 -13.48 10.85 0.21
C VAL A 12 -12.32 10.48 -0.71
N LYS A 13 -12.47 10.74 -2.02
CA LYS A 13 -11.49 10.35 -3.04
C LYS A 13 -10.16 11.07 -2.88
N SER A 14 -10.15 12.26 -2.25
CA SER A 14 -8.90 12.94 -1.92
C SER A 14 -8.10 12.19 -0.85
N ASN A 15 -8.74 11.42 0.02
CA ASN A 15 -8.07 10.76 1.15
C ASN A 15 -7.62 9.32 0.81
N VAL A 16 -8.41 8.58 0.04
CA VAL A 16 -8.19 7.13 -0.20
C VAL A 16 -8.25 6.75 -1.68
N ALA A 17 -8.05 7.73 -2.56
CA ALA A 17 -8.19 7.59 -4.01
C ALA A 17 -9.61 7.12 -4.44
N HIS A 18 -9.76 6.79 -5.73
CA HIS A 18 -11.03 6.35 -6.27
C HIS A 18 -11.20 4.83 -6.12
N ALA A 19 -11.96 4.41 -5.11
CA ALA A 19 -12.27 3.00 -4.82
C ALA A 19 -13.29 2.34 -5.80
N LYS A 20 -13.32 2.78 -7.06
CA LYS A 20 -14.23 2.30 -8.13
C LYS A 20 -15.66 1.97 -7.67
N GLU A 21 -16.08 0.71 -7.70
CA GLU A 21 -17.41 0.22 -7.33
C GLU A 21 -17.74 0.47 -5.84
N ALA A 22 -16.73 0.52 -4.98
CA ALA A 22 -16.88 0.79 -3.55
C ALA A 22 -16.86 2.29 -3.20
N ALA A 23 -16.69 3.19 -4.18
CA ALA A 23 -16.54 4.62 -3.92
C ALA A 23 -17.76 5.22 -3.17
N GLY A 24 -18.97 4.74 -3.44
CA GLY A 24 -20.18 5.15 -2.73
C GLY A 24 -20.19 4.69 -1.27
N ALA A 25 -19.83 3.42 -1.01
CA ALA A 25 -19.79 2.87 0.34
C ALA A 25 -18.72 3.56 1.20
N VAL A 26 -17.54 3.81 0.63
CA VAL A 26 -16.45 4.51 1.31
C VAL A 26 -16.82 5.97 1.63
N ALA A 27 -17.55 6.64 0.73
CA ALA A 27 -18.05 7.99 0.99
C ALA A 27 -19.13 8.00 2.09
N LEU A 28 -19.99 6.99 2.15
CA LEU A 28 -20.98 6.82 3.20
C LEU A 28 -20.33 6.57 4.57
N ILE A 29 -19.30 5.71 4.63
CA ILE A 29 -18.54 5.46 5.87
C ILE A 29 -17.91 6.77 6.37
N LYS A 30 -17.27 7.55 5.48
CA LYS A 30 -16.72 8.87 5.83
C LYS A 30 -17.79 9.81 6.40
N ALA A 31 -18.97 9.86 5.77
CA ALA A 31 -20.08 10.70 6.23
C ALA A 31 -20.60 10.30 7.62
N LEU A 32 -20.76 8.99 7.87
CA LEU A 32 -21.19 8.48 9.17
C LEU A 32 -20.19 8.82 10.28
N LEU A 33 -18.89 8.60 10.03
CA LEU A 33 -17.83 8.91 10.99
C LEU A 33 -17.74 10.41 11.27
N ASN A 34 -17.80 11.23 10.23
CA ASN A 34 -17.81 12.69 10.35
C ASN A 34 -18.98 13.17 11.21
N SER A 35 -20.19 12.67 10.96
CA SER A 35 -21.36 13.04 11.76
C SER A 35 -21.27 12.56 13.20
N GLN A 36 -20.77 11.34 13.44
CA GLN A 36 -20.66 10.77 14.78
C GLN A 36 -19.65 11.57 15.62
N LEU A 37 -18.49 11.89 15.03
CA LEU A 37 -17.42 12.66 15.66
C LEU A 37 -17.67 14.17 15.67
N GLY A 38 -18.78 14.63 15.10
CA GLY A 38 -19.06 16.06 14.95
C GLY A 38 -17.94 16.81 14.23
N SER A 39 -17.39 16.23 13.17
CA SER A 39 -16.26 16.79 12.44
C SER A 39 -16.42 16.65 10.93
N ALA A 40 -15.78 17.52 10.17
CA ALA A 40 -15.59 17.36 8.73
C ALA A 40 -14.10 17.22 8.44
N SER A 41 -13.70 16.01 8.06
CA SER A 41 -12.35 15.70 7.58
C SER A 41 -11.92 16.57 6.37
N PRO A 42 -10.63 16.90 6.23
CA PRO A 42 -10.12 17.74 5.13
C PRO A 42 -10.16 17.06 3.76
N ASN A 43 -10.30 17.88 2.71
CA ASN A 43 -9.96 17.50 1.34
C ASN A 43 -8.44 17.60 1.14
N CYS A 44 -7.77 16.46 1.02
CA CYS A 44 -6.34 16.43 0.76
C CYS A 44 -6.01 17.02 -0.62
N HIS A 45 -4.81 17.56 -0.76
CA HIS A 45 -4.27 18.12 -2.01
C HIS A 45 -5.02 19.35 -2.57
N LEU A 46 -5.99 19.90 -1.84
CA LEU A 46 -6.70 21.11 -2.22
C LEU A 46 -5.93 22.36 -1.74
N ARG A 47 -5.08 22.93 -2.63
CA ARG A 47 -4.39 24.21 -2.38
C ARG A 47 -5.06 25.40 -3.07
N VAL A 48 -5.48 25.19 -4.31
CA VAL A 48 -6.13 26.20 -5.16
C VAL A 48 -7.33 25.53 -5.79
N LEU A 49 -8.49 26.20 -5.75
CA LEU A 49 -9.71 25.70 -6.36
C LEU A 49 -9.60 25.78 -7.88
N ASN A 50 -10.24 24.85 -8.59
CA ASN A 50 -10.25 24.85 -10.05
C ASN A 50 -10.91 26.15 -10.57
N PRO A 51 -10.26 26.95 -11.44
CA PRO A 51 -10.81 28.21 -11.94
C PRO A 51 -12.05 28.03 -12.82
N HIS A 52 -12.32 26.82 -13.31
CA HIS A 52 -13.52 26.49 -14.06
C HIS A 52 -14.71 26.11 -13.17
N LEU A 53 -14.52 26.01 -11.85
CA LEU A 53 -15.63 25.77 -10.93
C LEU A 53 -16.43 27.06 -10.75
N ASP A 54 -17.73 27.02 -11.03
CA ASP A 54 -18.62 28.15 -10.76
C ASP A 54 -18.92 28.23 -9.27
N THR A 55 -18.26 29.15 -8.57
CA THR A 55 -18.46 29.39 -7.13
C THR A 55 -19.44 30.52 -6.84
N ARG A 56 -20.04 31.15 -7.87
CA ARG A 56 -20.94 32.29 -7.67
C ARG A 56 -22.13 31.87 -6.81
N GLY A 57 -22.28 32.53 -5.65
CA GLY A 57 -23.33 32.23 -4.66
C GLY A 57 -23.03 31.04 -3.75
N LEU A 58 -21.94 30.28 -3.98
CA LEU A 58 -21.50 29.20 -3.11
C LEU A 58 -20.66 29.72 -1.94
N GLU A 59 -19.97 30.85 -2.11
CA GLU A 59 -18.99 31.39 -1.16
C GLU A 59 -19.57 31.73 0.23
N ASP A 60 -20.87 32.07 0.27
CA ASP A 60 -21.59 32.36 1.52
C ASP A 60 -22.35 31.14 2.06
N LEU A 61 -22.57 30.10 1.24
CA LEU A 61 -23.41 28.94 1.57
C LEU A 61 -22.61 27.67 1.87
N ALA A 62 -21.46 27.51 1.23
CA ALA A 62 -20.68 26.28 1.28
C ALA A 62 -19.19 26.53 1.50
N LEU A 63 -18.59 25.67 2.31
CA LEU A 63 -17.16 25.64 2.57
C LEU A 63 -16.54 24.37 2.01
N ILE A 64 -15.61 24.53 1.07
CA ILE A 64 -14.75 23.43 0.62
C ILE A 64 -13.52 23.44 1.54
N ASN A 65 -13.47 22.50 2.49
CA ASN A 65 -12.49 22.54 3.56
C ASN A 65 -11.18 21.85 3.16
N SER A 66 -10.06 22.54 3.35
CA SER A 66 -8.70 21.99 3.28
C SER A 66 -8.18 21.52 4.65
N GLU A 67 -8.85 21.92 5.72
CA GLU A 67 -8.51 21.64 7.12
C GLU A 67 -9.66 20.89 7.81
N PRO A 68 -9.37 20.12 8.88
CA PRO A 68 -10.42 19.50 9.68
C PRO A 68 -11.27 20.57 10.37
N ILE A 69 -12.59 20.46 10.26
CA ILE A 69 -13.54 21.39 10.88
C ILE A 69 -14.33 20.68 11.97
N GLY A 70 -14.44 21.29 13.14
CA GLY A 70 -15.34 20.84 14.20
C GLY A 70 -16.74 21.41 14.04
N GLN A 71 -17.76 20.55 14.08
CA GLN A 71 -19.17 20.91 14.16
C GLN A 71 -19.55 21.09 15.64
N VAL A 72 -19.05 22.16 16.25
CA VAL A 72 -19.28 22.46 17.68
C VAL A 72 -20.66 23.10 17.87
N GLY A 73 -21.44 22.57 18.81
CA GLY A 73 -22.73 23.17 19.21
C GLY A 73 -23.94 22.74 18.38
N VAL A 74 -23.79 21.82 17.42
CA VAL A 74 -24.90 21.16 16.71
C VAL A 74 -25.19 19.79 17.33
N GLY A 75 -26.45 19.54 17.71
CA GLY A 75 -26.87 18.27 18.31
C GLY A 75 -27.21 17.17 17.30
N CYS A 76 -27.32 17.53 16.02
CA CYS A 76 -27.50 16.61 14.91
C CYS A 76 -26.85 17.17 13.65
N SER A 77 -26.54 16.29 12.71
CA SER A 77 -26.03 16.67 11.40
C SER A 77 -26.83 16.00 10.29
N PHE A 78 -26.93 16.68 9.15
CA PHE A 78 -27.43 16.14 7.90
C PHE A 78 -26.28 16.10 6.90
N THR A 79 -25.97 14.93 6.36
CA THR A 79 -24.91 14.76 5.37
C THR A 79 -25.47 14.10 4.13
N SER A 80 -25.27 14.73 2.97
CA SER A 80 -25.59 14.13 1.67
C SER A 80 -24.33 13.48 1.08
N VAL A 81 -24.47 12.25 0.62
CA VAL A 81 -23.42 11.49 -0.07
C VAL A 81 -23.87 11.26 -1.50
N VAL A 82 -23.07 11.71 -2.46
CA VAL A 82 -23.34 11.56 -3.89
C VAL A 82 -22.26 10.71 -4.55
N SER A 83 -22.67 9.82 -5.46
CA SER A 83 -21.79 8.98 -6.26
C SER A 83 -22.23 9.02 -7.72
N HIS A 84 -21.26 9.14 -8.62
CA HIS A 84 -21.48 9.22 -10.07
C HIS A 84 -20.67 8.11 -10.74
N GLY A 85 -21.35 7.24 -11.48
CA GLY A 85 -20.74 6.19 -12.28
C GLY A 85 -20.39 6.70 -13.67
N TYR A 86 -19.32 6.16 -14.27
CA TYR A 86 -18.90 6.54 -15.62
C TYR A 86 -19.98 6.33 -16.69
N GLY A 87 -20.84 5.30 -16.52
CA GLY A 87 -21.98 5.04 -17.42
C GLY A 87 -23.17 5.99 -17.25
N GLY A 88 -23.06 7.03 -16.43
CA GLY A 88 -24.13 8.00 -16.17
C GLY A 88 -25.09 7.64 -15.02
N SER A 89 -24.91 6.48 -14.39
CA SER A 89 -25.68 6.08 -13.20
C SER A 89 -25.24 6.87 -11.98
N ASN A 90 -26.15 7.67 -11.42
CA ASN A 90 -25.89 8.51 -10.26
C ASN A 90 -26.75 8.05 -9.08
N SER A 91 -26.17 8.05 -7.89
CA SER A 91 -26.87 7.72 -6.64
C SER A 91 -26.57 8.75 -5.55
N GLN A 92 -27.57 8.98 -4.71
CA GLN A 92 -27.46 9.89 -3.57
C GLN A 92 -28.07 9.27 -2.32
N ALA A 93 -27.49 9.55 -1.16
CA ALA A 93 -28.00 9.17 0.14
C ALA A 93 -27.95 10.37 1.08
N LEU A 94 -29.09 10.71 1.68
CA LEU A 94 -29.18 11.70 2.75
C LEU A 94 -29.16 10.97 4.09
N VAL A 95 -28.18 11.31 4.92
CA VAL A 95 -27.97 10.70 6.23
C VAL A 95 -28.26 11.73 7.29
N TRP A 96 -29.08 11.35 8.26
CA TRP A 96 -29.26 12.07 9.51
C TRP A 96 -28.60 11.28 10.63
N ASN A 97 -27.90 11.97 11.51
CA ASN A 97 -27.35 11.35 12.72
C ASN A 97 -27.23 12.38 13.85
N THR A 98 -27.25 11.88 15.09
CA THR A 98 -27.00 12.69 16.28
C THR A 98 -25.50 12.87 16.46
N THR A 99 -25.09 14.07 16.87
CA THR A 99 -23.68 14.41 17.00
C THR A 99 -23.28 14.25 18.47
N SER A 100 -22.28 13.42 18.75
CA SER A 100 -21.80 13.16 20.12
C SER A 100 -20.91 14.29 20.68
N GLY A 101 -20.81 15.41 19.95
CA GLY A 101 -19.87 16.50 20.17
C GLY A 101 -18.62 16.34 19.31
N PHE A 102 -17.97 17.46 18.98
CA PHE A 102 -16.68 17.44 18.30
C PHE A 102 -15.58 16.98 19.25
N GLN A 103 -14.99 15.82 18.98
CA GLN A 103 -13.72 15.45 19.60
C GLN A 103 -12.60 15.83 18.64
N LYS A 104 -11.78 16.81 19.01
CA LYS A 104 -10.54 17.09 18.28
C LYS A 104 -9.67 15.85 18.39
N VAL A 105 -9.64 15.05 17.33
CA VAL A 105 -8.62 14.02 17.18
C VAL A 105 -7.32 14.78 16.92
N GLU A 106 -6.44 14.82 17.91
CA GLU A 106 -5.08 15.28 17.65
C GLU A 106 -4.51 14.38 16.56
N ALA A 107 -4.15 14.98 15.43
CA ALA A 107 -3.44 14.27 14.39
C ALA A 107 -2.16 13.76 15.03
N GLN A 108 -2.13 12.47 15.35
CA GLN A 108 -0.88 11.80 15.66
C GLN A 108 -0.14 11.79 14.34
N ALA A 109 0.86 12.65 14.20
CA ALA A 109 1.85 12.49 13.16
C ALA A 109 2.46 11.11 13.40
N THR A 110 1.97 10.09 12.70
CA THR A 110 2.77 8.89 12.52
C THR A 110 3.97 9.41 11.75
N PRO A 111 5.19 9.40 12.34
CA PRO A 111 6.36 9.67 11.55
C PRO A 111 6.27 8.71 10.36
N LEU A 112 6.46 9.20 9.14
CA LEU A 112 6.67 8.28 8.03
C LEU A 112 7.84 7.39 8.46
N GLN A 113 7.54 6.16 8.87
CA GLN A 113 8.55 5.24 9.41
C GLN A 113 9.54 4.82 8.32
N ARG A 114 9.24 5.17 7.07
CA ARG A 114 10.11 4.99 5.92
C ARG A 114 10.21 6.30 5.18
N GLU A 115 11.42 6.82 5.16
CA GLU A 115 11.84 7.81 4.17
C GLU A 115 11.69 7.15 2.79
N VAL A 116 11.02 7.84 1.86
CA VAL A 116 10.93 7.32 0.48
C VAL A 116 12.30 7.53 -0.15
N VAL A 117 13.15 6.51 -0.07
CA VAL A 117 14.54 6.56 -0.57
C VAL A 117 14.60 6.58 -2.10
N PHE A 118 13.63 5.94 -2.77
CA PHE A 118 13.55 5.87 -4.23
C PHE A 118 12.10 5.70 -4.75
N TRP A 119 11.87 6.16 -5.99
CA TRP A 119 10.65 6.04 -6.76
C TRP A 119 10.94 6.37 -8.24
N PRO A 120 10.32 5.65 -9.20
CA PRO A 120 10.72 5.74 -10.61
C PRO A 120 10.45 7.09 -11.28
N GLY A 121 9.60 7.91 -10.68
CA GLY A 121 9.04 9.13 -11.29
C GLY A 121 9.52 10.44 -10.69
N GLY A 122 10.51 10.47 -9.79
CA GLY A 122 10.95 11.75 -9.23
C GLY A 122 12.32 11.83 -8.55
N GLY A 123 13.13 10.77 -8.57
CA GLY A 123 14.57 10.85 -8.30
C GLY A 123 15.03 10.67 -6.85
N GLY A 124 15.52 9.50 -6.50
CA GLY A 124 16.33 9.21 -5.32
C GLY A 124 17.45 8.28 -5.77
N GLU A 125 18.42 7.99 -4.91
CA GLU A 125 19.42 6.98 -5.20
C GLU A 125 19.08 5.73 -4.39
N LEU A 126 18.88 4.61 -5.11
CA LEU A 126 18.90 3.31 -4.48
C LEU A 126 20.32 3.15 -3.89
N GLU A 127 20.43 2.72 -2.63
CA GLU A 127 21.71 2.31 -2.06
C GLU A 127 22.36 1.28 -3.00
N ASP A 128 23.69 1.19 -3.08
CA ASP A 128 24.36 0.24 -3.99
C ASP A 128 23.90 -1.22 -3.75
N GLU A 129 23.39 -1.54 -2.56
CA GLU A 129 22.78 -2.82 -2.16
C GLU A 129 21.35 -3.05 -2.73
N ALA A 130 20.71 -1.99 -3.21
CA ALA A 130 19.43 -1.99 -3.90
C ALA A 130 19.60 -1.89 -5.43
N THR A 131 20.75 -2.35 -5.94
CA THR A 131 20.93 -2.71 -7.34
C THR A 131 20.01 -3.86 -7.72
N ASP A 132 19.47 -3.81 -8.94
CA ASP A 132 18.76 -4.94 -9.54
C ASP A 132 19.63 -6.18 -9.42
N CYS A 133 19.07 -7.28 -8.89
CA CYS A 133 19.69 -8.59 -8.92
C CYS A 133 20.04 -8.90 -10.39
N GLN A 134 21.34 -8.97 -10.68
CA GLN A 134 21.85 -9.18 -12.03
C GLN A 134 21.79 -10.65 -12.41
N ALA A 135 22.01 -11.54 -11.44
CA ALA A 135 22.00 -12.99 -11.67
C ALA A 135 21.56 -13.78 -10.43
N TYR A 136 20.84 -14.88 -10.66
CA TYR A 136 20.56 -15.87 -9.62
C TYR A 136 21.61 -16.96 -9.66
N HIS A 137 22.15 -17.32 -8.50
CA HIS A 137 23.06 -18.45 -8.37
C HIS A 137 22.41 -19.54 -7.52
N ILE A 138 22.79 -20.78 -7.72
CA ILE A 138 22.31 -21.94 -6.98
C ILE A 138 23.47 -22.62 -6.27
N VAL A 139 23.23 -23.03 -5.03
CA VAL A 139 24.19 -23.82 -4.24
C VAL A 139 23.44 -24.97 -3.58
N GLY A 140 24.07 -26.13 -3.45
CA GLY A 140 23.39 -27.29 -2.90
C GLY A 140 24.32 -28.38 -2.39
N SER A 141 23.71 -29.50 -2.02
CA SER A 141 24.45 -30.66 -1.47
C SER A 141 25.47 -31.25 -2.46
N TRP A 142 25.27 -31.10 -3.77
CA TRP A 142 26.18 -31.60 -4.80
C TRP A 142 27.53 -30.87 -4.83
N THR A 143 27.56 -29.57 -4.50
CA THR A 143 28.79 -28.80 -4.30
C THR A 143 29.22 -28.74 -2.84
N LYS A 144 28.61 -29.55 -1.95
CA LYS A 144 28.81 -29.46 -0.49
C LYS A 144 28.53 -28.07 0.09
N TRP A 145 27.60 -27.33 -0.51
CA TRP A 145 27.29 -25.95 -0.13
C TRP A 145 28.44 -24.95 -0.38
N GLU A 146 29.43 -25.35 -1.18
CA GLU A 146 30.54 -24.52 -1.64
C GLU A 146 30.30 -24.11 -3.11
N ASP A 147 31.02 -23.10 -3.61
CA ASP A 147 31.04 -22.68 -5.02
C ASP A 147 29.66 -22.54 -5.72
N PRO A 148 28.89 -21.46 -5.45
CA PRO A 148 27.61 -21.21 -6.10
C PRO A 148 27.74 -21.11 -7.64
N GLU A 149 26.82 -21.75 -8.36
CA GLU A 149 26.79 -21.76 -9.82
C GLU A 149 25.69 -20.84 -10.36
N GLU A 150 25.96 -20.12 -11.44
CA GLU A 150 24.98 -19.21 -12.06
C GLU A 150 23.83 -19.97 -12.74
N MET A 151 22.60 -19.49 -12.57
CA MET A 151 21.41 -20.02 -13.23
C MET A 151 21.21 -19.39 -14.61
N GLU A 152 20.69 -20.16 -15.57
CA GLU A 152 20.42 -19.68 -16.93
C GLU A 152 19.11 -18.87 -16.94
N ASP A 153 19.13 -17.66 -17.53
CA ASP A 153 17.92 -16.86 -17.78
C ASP A 153 17.13 -17.46 -18.96
N GLU A 154 15.93 -17.97 -18.67
CA GLU A 154 15.02 -18.55 -19.66
C GLU A 154 13.99 -17.52 -20.18
N GLY A 155 13.98 -16.29 -19.65
CA GLY A 155 13.04 -15.23 -19.99
C GLY A 155 11.80 -15.16 -19.11
N ASP A 156 11.06 -14.04 -19.19
CA ASP A 156 9.83 -13.76 -18.42
C ASP A 156 9.99 -13.90 -16.88
N GLY A 157 11.21 -13.68 -16.37
CA GLY A 157 11.54 -13.84 -14.95
C GLY A 157 11.71 -15.30 -14.51
N THR A 158 11.93 -16.21 -15.45
CA THR A 158 12.20 -17.63 -15.19
C THR A 158 13.69 -17.91 -15.30
N PHE A 159 14.24 -18.59 -14.30
CA PHE A 159 15.64 -19.01 -14.26
C PHE A 159 15.72 -20.52 -14.10
N GLY A 160 16.58 -21.16 -14.89
CA GLY A 160 16.76 -22.60 -14.95
C GLY A 160 18.15 -23.04 -14.48
N PHE A 161 18.23 -24.22 -13.87
CA PHE A 161 19.51 -24.89 -13.61
C PHE A 161 19.31 -26.41 -13.71
N THR A 162 20.26 -27.11 -14.32
CA THR A 162 20.21 -28.56 -14.48
C THR A 162 21.24 -29.22 -13.56
N VAL A 163 20.77 -30.04 -12.63
CA VAL A 163 21.62 -30.82 -11.72
C VAL A 163 21.40 -32.32 -11.92
N THR A 164 22.46 -33.11 -11.76
CA THR A 164 22.38 -34.57 -11.74
C THR A 164 22.24 -35.06 -10.30
N LEU A 165 21.15 -35.77 -9.98
CA LEU A 165 20.93 -36.33 -8.64
C LEU A 165 21.95 -37.45 -8.34
N GLY A 166 22.51 -37.46 -7.13
CA GLY A 166 23.42 -38.50 -6.67
C GLY A 166 22.72 -39.84 -6.35
N GLU A 167 23.47 -40.79 -5.77
CA GLU A 167 22.99 -42.15 -5.44
C GLU A 167 21.74 -42.19 -4.54
N ASN A 168 21.50 -41.11 -3.77
CA ASN A 168 20.36 -40.99 -2.89
C ASN A 168 19.06 -40.58 -3.60
N ASN A 169 19.12 -40.23 -4.90
CA ASN A 169 18.02 -39.71 -5.72
C ASN A 169 17.32 -38.48 -5.11
N PHE A 170 18.00 -37.70 -4.28
CA PHE A 170 17.51 -36.40 -3.85
C PHE A 170 18.69 -35.46 -3.61
N GLU A 171 18.47 -34.17 -3.82
CA GLU A 171 19.44 -33.12 -3.52
C GLU A 171 18.76 -31.95 -2.80
N GLN A 172 19.52 -31.22 -1.99
CA GLN A 172 19.06 -30.01 -1.32
C GLN A 172 19.74 -28.78 -1.91
N PHE A 173 19.01 -27.66 -2.00
CA PHE A 173 19.54 -26.43 -2.56
C PHE A 173 18.97 -25.15 -1.93
N GLN A 174 19.70 -24.05 -2.14
CA GLN A 174 19.34 -22.66 -1.89
C GLN A 174 19.73 -21.80 -3.09
N ILE A 175 19.15 -20.60 -3.17
CA ILE A 175 19.41 -19.65 -4.27
C ILE A 175 20.06 -18.40 -3.68
N LEU A 176 21.13 -17.92 -4.29
CA LEU A 176 21.86 -16.71 -3.90
C LEU A 176 21.58 -15.60 -4.92
N LEU A 177 21.41 -14.37 -4.43
CA LEU A 177 21.36 -13.18 -5.28
C LEU A 177 22.79 -12.74 -5.59
N ASP A 178 23.14 -12.62 -6.86
CA ASP A 178 24.45 -12.15 -7.34
C ASP A 178 25.65 -12.96 -6.82
N GLY A 179 25.42 -14.22 -6.43
CA GLY A 179 26.44 -15.09 -5.83
C GLY A 179 26.84 -14.69 -4.41
N ASP A 180 26.12 -13.75 -3.78
CA ASP A 180 26.45 -13.24 -2.45
C ASP A 180 25.90 -14.16 -1.34
N SER A 181 26.83 -14.68 -0.54
CA SER A 181 26.56 -15.50 0.64
C SER A 181 25.77 -14.78 1.75
N GLN A 182 25.58 -13.46 1.68
CA GLN A 182 24.72 -12.73 2.62
C GLN A 182 23.30 -12.51 2.08
N ARG A 183 23.06 -12.81 0.79
CA ARG A 183 21.79 -12.57 0.10
C ARG A 183 21.18 -13.88 -0.39
N VAL A 184 20.80 -14.74 0.54
CA VAL A 184 20.25 -16.08 0.24
C VAL A 184 18.72 -16.10 0.31
N LEU A 185 18.11 -16.67 -0.73
CA LEU A 185 16.72 -17.10 -0.76
C LEU A 185 16.62 -18.56 -0.31
N HIS A 186 15.66 -18.82 0.56
CA HIS A 186 15.45 -20.15 1.14
C HIS A 186 13.97 -20.39 1.51
N PRO A 187 13.52 -21.65 1.67
CA PRO A 187 12.20 -21.92 2.20
C PRO A 187 12.13 -21.65 3.71
N GLY A 188 10.92 -21.45 4.23
CA GLY A 188 10.70 -21.30 5.68
C GLY A 188 10.86 -22.57 6.52
N GLN A 189 11.23 -23.70 5.92
CA GLN A 189 11.43 -24.99 6.60
C GLN A 189 12.50 -25.81 5.88
N SER A 190 13.14 -26.74 6.58
CA SER A 190 13.96 -27.79 5.95
C SER A 190 13.09 -28.68 5.05
N TRP A 191 13.63 -29.14 3.91
CA TRP A 191 12.87 -29.92 2.93
C TRP A 191 11.65 -29.14 2.41
N GLY A 192 11.89 -27.92 1.92
CA GLY A 192 10.86 -27.09 1.30
C GLY A 192 10.33 -27.76 0.03
N ALA A 193 9.01 -27.91 -0.07
CA ALA A 193 8.33 -28.40 -1.26
C ALA A 193 8.06 -27.27 -2.27
N LYS A 194 7.67 -27.64 -3.50
CA LYS A 194 7.14 -26.70 -4.49
C LYS A 194 5.96 -25.90 -3.91
N ASN A 195 5.89 -24.61 -4.24
CA ASN A 195 4.89 -23.62 -3.77
C ASN A 195 4.98 -23.21 -2.29
N GLY A 196 6.05 -23.58 -1.58
CA GLY A 196 6.32 -23.07 -0.24
C GLY A 196 6.66 -21.57 -0.24
N PRO A 197 6.49 -20.87 0.89
CA PRO A 197 6.91 -19.48 1.01
C PRO A 197 8.43 -19.37 0.87
N VAL A 198 8.87 -18.36 0.11
CA VAL A 198 10.29 -17.97 -0.06
C VAL A 198 10.61 -16.87 0.95
N LEU A 199 11.67 -17.06 1.74
CA LEU A 199 12.20 -16.10 2.72
C LEU A 199 13.59 -15.62 2.29
N GLY A 200 14.10 -14.57 2.96
CA GLY A 200 15.35 -13.88 2.62
C GLY A 200 15.11 -12.49 2.01
N PRO A 201 16.15 -11.82 1.46
CA PRO A 201 17.55 -12.23 1.39
C PRO A 201 18.33 -11.73 2.62
N ASN A 202 18.38 -12.49 3.72
CA ASN A 202 18.99 -12.03 4.98
C ASN A 202 19.82 -13.09 5.73
N ASP A 203 20.06 -14.26 5.14
CA ASP A 203 20.65 -15.41 5.85
C ASP A 203 21.88 -15.95 5.10
N THR A 204 22.85 -16.49 5.86
CA THR A 204 24.03 -17.18 5.31
C THR A 204 23.65 -18.60 4.87
N PRO A 205 24.18 -19.15 3.75
CA PRO A 205 23.85 -20.50 3.32
C PRO A 205 24.18 -21.49 4.42
N THR A 206 23.14 -22.14 4.95
CA THR A 206 23.28 -23.05 6.09
C THR A 206 22.74 -24.40 5.70
N ALA A 207 23.63 -25.39 5.63
CA ALA A 207 23.28 -26.77 5.33
C ALA A 207 22.18 -27.29 6.29
N GLY A 208 21.08 -27.79 5.73
CA GLY A 208 20.06 -28.56 6.44
C GLY A 208 19.00 -27.77 7.21
N ALA A 209 19.18 -26.47 7.50
CA ALA A 209 18.22 -25.74 8.34
C ALA A 209 17.02 -25.18 7.55
N SER A 210 17.21 -24.79 6.29
CA SER A 210 16.18 -24.17 5.45
C SER A 210 16.54 -24.32 3.98
N ALA A 211 16.31 -25.49 3.41
CA ALA A 211 16.69 -25.82 2.02
C ALA A 211 15.52 -26.46 1.29
N TRP A 212 15.38 -26.16 0.00
CA TRP A 212 14.50 -26.93 -0.87
C TRP A 212 15.07 -28.32 -1.07
N ALA A 213 14.19 -29.27 -1.32
CA ALA A 213 14.58 -30.63 -1.71
C ALA A 213 14.00 -30.92 -3.09
N ILE A 214 14.82 -31.50 -3.96
CA ILE A 214 14.42 -32.08 -5.23
C ILE A 214 14.62 -33.59 -5.16
N ASP A 215 13.60 -34.34 -5.55
CA ASP A 215 13.54 -35.82 -5.58
C ASP A 215 13.03 -36.34 -6.94
#